data_AF-A0A350NZI3-F1
#
_entry.id   AF-A0A350NZI3-F1
#
_cell.length_a   1.000
_cell.length_b   1.000
_cell.length_c   1.000
_cell.angle_alpha   90.00
_cell.angle_beta   90.00
_cell.angle_gamma   90.00
#
_symmetry.space_group_name_H-M   'P 1'
#
loop_
_entity.id
_entity.type
_entity.pdbx_description
1 polymer ?
#
loop_
_entity_poly.entity_id
_entity_poly.type
_entity_poly.pdbx_seq_one_letter_code
_entity_poly.pdbx_strand_id
1 'polypeptide(L)'
;MFTDEIGYVQLVDMPKAHTWASNNNARVHIQVLPGDFVTPDKPLAYIESNAATGQQLKHGAITASKGTLISAFNIGDERSFEADPRFGLIVLAEIGARALSPSVNDPGTAISIIGSYTRLLTYWSRKENNNVNHSEKKDSQHSDKNKQLEKYTNVTVPKLNTADMFNDAFTPIARDGANMIEVSVQLLKSLEALSKLPDEDVSVNAINTAKSTYKRSLKKLSFEDDIATLEKHYFLK
;
A
#
# COMPACT_ATOMS: atom_id res chain seq x y z
N MET A 1 3.83 11.52 19.70
CA MET A 1 4.71 12.58 19.15
C MET A 1 3.98 13.21 17.98
N PHE A 2 3.82 14.52 18.00
CA PHE A 2 3.13 15.30 16.97
C PHE A 2 4.11 16.27 16.29
N THR A 3 3.74 16.76 15.12
CA THR A 3 4.42 17.82 14.36
C THR A 3 3.48 19.02 14.19
N ASP A 4 4.04 20.22 14.02
CA ASP A 4 3.27 21.42 13.67
C ASP A 4 3.18 21.61 12.14
N GLU A 5 3.92 20.80 11.38
CA GLU A 5 3.91 20.81 9.91
C GLU A 5 2.63 20.15 9.35
N ILE A 6 2.18 20.64 8.19
CA ILE A 6 1.05 20.11 7.44
C ILE A 6 1.57 19.74 6.05
N GLY A 7 1.33 18.49 5.62
CA GLY A 7 1.80 18.02 4.32
C GLY A 7 1.79 16.50 4.21
N TYR A 8 2.47 15.99 3.19
CA TYR A 8 2.68 14.57 2.97
C TYR A 8 4.00 14.11 3.56
N VAL A 9 3.99 12.99 4.26
CA VAL A 9 5.24 12.30 4.62
C VAL A 9 5.90 11.81 3.34
N GLN A 10 7.08 12.32 3.03
CA GLN A 10 7.84 11.93 1.84
C GLN A 10 8.86 10.83 2.16
N LEU A 11 9.40 10.85 3.37
CA LEU A 11 10.38 9.86 3.82
C LEU A 11 10.34 9.71 5.34
N VAL A 12 10.59 8.49 5.80
CA VAL A 12 10.85 8.19 7.20
C VAL A 12 12.25 7.57 7.31
N ASP A 13 13.18 8.31 7.92
CA ASP A 13 14.56 7.87 8.15
C ASP A 13 14.60 6.85 9.30
N MET A 14 14.40 5.59 8.96
CA MET A 14 14.45 4.46 9.89
C MET A 14 15.78 4.36 10.66
N PRO A 15 16.97 4.51 10.04
CA PRO A 15 18.23 4.59 10.77
C PRO A 15 18.21 5.65 11.87
N LYS A 16 17.80 6.87 11.55
CA LYS A 16 17.79 8.00 12.50
C LYS A 16 16.79 7.77 13.64
N ALA A 17 15.60 7.27 13.32
CA ALA A 17 14.61 6.88 14.33
C ALA A 17 15.15 5.77 15.24
N HIS A 18 15.83 4.76 14.68
CA HIS A 18 16.40 3.66 15.44
C HIS A 18 17.56 4.10 16.34
N THR A 19 18.49 4.91 15.84
CA THR A 19 19.58 5.48 16.64
C THR A 19 19.03 6.33 17.79
N TRP A 20 18.01 7.14 17.53
CA TRP A 20 17.34 7.90 18.58
C TRP A 20 16.71 6.97 19.63
N ALA A 21 15.98 5.94 19.20
CA ALA A 21 15.32 4.97 20.07
C ALA A 21 16.33 4.25 20.98
N SER A 22 17.45 3.80 20.40
CA SER A 22 18.54 3.12 21.12
C SER A 22 19.23 4.03 22.14
N ASN A 23 19.54 5.28 21.78
CA ASN A 23 20.19 6.24 22.70
C ASN A 23 19.30 6.64 23.88
N ASN A 24 17.98 6.58 23.70
CA ASN A 24 17.00 6.90 24.72
C ASN A 24 16.42 5.66 25.39
N ASN A 25 16.90 4.45 25.05
CA ASN A 25 16.40 3.18 25.58
C ASN A 25 14.86 3.08 25.50
N ALA A 26 14.33 3.41 24.33
CA ALA A 26 12.92 3.46 24.02
C ALA A 26 12.60 2.62 22.78
N ARG A 27 11.32 2.29 22.60
CA ARG A 27 10.77 1.81 21.33
C ARG A 27 9.96 2.92 20.68
N VAL A 28 10.12 3.08 19.37
CA VAL A 28 9.39 4.08 18.58
C VAL A 28 8.40 3.35 17.67
N HIS A 29 7.12 3.58 17.91
CA HIS A 29 6.04 3.05 17.09
C HIS A 29 5.57 4.13 16.12
N ILE A 30 6.17 4.16 14.94
CA ILE A 30 5.77 5.05 13.86
C ILE A 30 4.33 4.74 13.46
N GLN A 31 3.52 5.78 13.26
CA GLN A 31 2.08 5.68 12.96
C GLN A 31 1.74 6.13 11.53
N VAL A 32 2.73 6.64 10.80
CA VAL A 32 2.57 7.19 9.45
C VAL A 32 3.49 6.47 8.48
N LEU A 33 3.07 6.39 7.23
CA LEU A 33 3.84 5.90 6.10
C LEU A 33 4.12 7.03 5.11
N PRO A 34 5.18 6.92 4.29
CA PRO A 34 5.30 7.78 3.13
C PRO A 34 4.03 7.77 2.29
N GLY A 35 3.53 8.96 1.95
CA GLY A 35 2.24 9.17 1.30
C GLY A 35 1.09 9.59 2.21
N ASP A 36 1.23 9.45 3.53
CA ASP A 36 0.21 9.90 4.47
C ASP A 36 0.19 11.41 4.59
N PHE A 37 -1.01 11.99 4.59
CA PHE A 37 -1.23 13.40 4.86
C PHE A 37 -1.34 13.64 6.37
N VAL A 38 -0.39 14.41 6.91
CA VAL A 38 -0.25 14.69 8.34
C VAL A 38 -0.68 16.12 8.67
N THR A 39 -1.23 16.26 9.87
CA THR A 39 -1.76 17.48 10.46
C THR A 39 -1.43 17.49 11.97
N PRO A 40 -1.44 18.64 12.66
CA PRO A 40 -1.01 18.71 14.06
C PRO A 40 -1.80 17.86 15.07
N ASP A 41 -3.00 17.42 14.70
CA ASP A 41 -3.86 16.52 15.48
C ASP A 41 -3.52 15.03 15.30
N LYS A 42 -2.66 14.67 14.34
CA LYS A 42 -2.26 13.29 14.07
C LYS A 42 -0.87 12.99 14.63
N PRO A 43 -0.70 11.93 15.44
CA PRO A 43 0.61 11.56 15.93
C PRO A 43 1.45 10.94 14.81
N LEU A 44 2.71 11.37 14.68
CA LEU A 44 3.71 10.74 13.82
C LEU A 44 4.19 9.39 14.38
N ALA A 45 4.34 9.32 15.71
CA ALA A 45 4.81 8.13 16.41
C ALA A 45 4.38 8.10 17.88
N TYR A 46 4.23 6.91 18.46
CA TYR A 46 4.21 6.69 19.91
C TYR A 46 5.59 6.27 20.40
N ILE A 47 5.97 6.70 21.61
CA ILE A 47 7.25 6.38 22.22
C ILE A 47 6.97 5.56 23.47
N GLU A 48 7.49 4.34 23.52
CA GLU A 48 7.35 3.43 24.64
C GLU A 48 8.69 3.33 25.38
N SER A 49 8.66 3.46 26.71
CA SER A 49 9.84 3.21 27.54
C SER A 49 10.18 1.73 27.59
N ASN A 50 11.46 1.37 27.44
CA ASN A 50 11.87 -0.01 27.66
C ASN A 50 11.94 -0.34 29.16
N ALA A 51 10.86 -0.90 29.71
CA ALA A 51 10.73 -1.27 31.12
C ALA A 51 11.78 -2.30 31.60
N ALA A 52 12.40 -3.07 30.69
CA ALA A 52 13.37 -4.11 31.02
C ALA A 52 14.66 -3.60 31.70
N THR A 53 14.93 -2.30 31.59
CA THR A 53 16.14 -1.67 32.15
C THR A 53 15.93 -1.02 33.52
N GLY A 54 14.69 -1.00 34.04
CA GLY A 54 14.37 -0.35 35.32
C GLY A 54 14.56 1.17 35.35
N GLN A 55 15.00 1.79 34.24
CA GLN A 55 15.12 3.24 34.12
C GLN A 55 13.79 3.81 33.61
N GLN A 56 13.03 4.42 34.50
CA GLN A 56 11.87 5.21 34.12
C GLN A 56 12.35 6.41 33.28
N LEU A 57 11.86 6.54 32.05
CA LEU A 57 12.17 7.69 31.20
C LEU A 57 11.81 8.98 31.96
N LYS A 58 12.81 9.79 32.27
CA LYS A 58 12.58 11.14 32.80
C LYS A 58 11.93 11.95 31.69
N HIS A 59 10.69 12.38 31.88
CA HIS A 59 9.87 13.11 30.90
C HIS A 59 10.61 14.30 30.24
N GLY A 60 11.51 14.96 30.99
CA GLY A 60 12.34 16.06 30.48
C GLY A 60 13.42 15.66 29.47
N ALA A 61 13.98 14.45 29.54
CA ALA A 61 15.04 13.99 28.63
C ALA A 61 14.51 13.66 27.23
N ILE A 62 13.33 13.03 27.14
CA ILE A 62 12.63 12.80 25.85
C ILE A 62 12.26 14.12 25.19
N THR A 63 11.79 15.09 25.99
CA THR A 63 11.34 16.39 25.46
C THR A 63 12.50 17.15 24.82
N ALA A 64 13.70 17.11 25.42
CA ALA A 64 14.90 17.75 24.88
C ALA A 64 15.41 17.12 23.58
N SER A 65 15.24 15.81 23.39
CA SER A 65 15.70 15.08 22.20
C SER A 65 14.61 14.86 21.14
N LYS A 66 13.36 15.30 21.40
CA LYS A 66 12.20 15.14 20.50
C LYS A 66 12.44 15.74 19.12
N GLY A 67 13.12 16.89 19.03
CA GLY A 67 13.42 17.53 17.75
C GLY A 67 14.28 16.66 16.83
N THR A 68 15.21 15.89 17.39
CA THR A 68 16.02 14.93 16.63
C THR A 68 15.16 13.82 16.03
N LEU A 69 14.19 13.29 16.78
CA LEU A 69 13.27 12.28 16.26
C LEU A 69 12.30 12.84 15.22
N ILE A 70 11.76 14.05 15.44
CA ILE A 70 10.89 14.73 14.45
C ILE A 70 11.63 14.90 13.13
N SER A 71 12.91 15.29 13.16
CA SER A 71 13.72 15.45 11.94
C SER A 71 14.04 14.14 11.21
N ALA A 72 13.57 12.98 11.69
CA ALA A 72 13.57 11.72 10.93
C ALA A 72 12.40 11.63 9.94
N PHE A 73 11.42 12.53 10.03
CA PHE A 73 10.27 12.61 9.13
C PHE A 73 10.51 13.77 8.17
N ASN A 74 10.53 13.49 6.88
CA ASN A 74 10.50 14.52 5.85
C ASN A 74 9.05 14.73 5.44
N ILE A 75 8.55 15.95 5.60
CA ILE A 75 7.19 16.35 5.24
C ILE A 75 7.29 17.42 4.15
N GLY A 76 6.52 17.28 3.09
CA GLY A 76 6.48 18.23 1.98
C GLY A 76 5.08 18.41 1.41
N ASP A 77 4.94 19.36 0.48
CA ASP A 77 3.64 19.75 -0.07
C ASP A 77 3.03 18.69 -1.01
N GLU A 78 3.87 17.82 -1.58
CA GLU A 78 3.48 16.78 -2.54
C GLU A 78 3.97 15.39 -2.12
N ARG A 79 3.31 14.35 -2.67
CA ARG A 79 3.76 12.96 -2.52
C ARG A 79 4.99 12.69 -3.37
N SER A 80 5.86 11.81 -2.89
CA SER A 80 7.09 11.40 -3.60
C SER A 80 7.02 9.92 -3.98
N PHE A 81 7.42 9.58 -5.21
CA PHE A 81 7.50 8.18 -5.66
C PHE A 81 8.59 7.37 -4.94
N GLU A 82 9.60 8.03 -4.37
CA GLU A 82 10.81 7.34 -3.90
C GLU A 82 10.53 6.37 -2.75
N ALA A 83 9.66 6.77 -1.82
CA ALA A 83 9.35 5.98 -0.63
C ALA A 83 7.87 5.55 -0.55
N ASP A 84 7.02 6.01 -1.48
CA ASP A 84 5.59 5.75 -1.49
C ASP A 84 5.18 4.77 -2.59
N PRO A 85 5.07 3.47 -2.29
CA PRO A 85 4.70 2.46 -3.28
C PRO A 85 3.24 2.61 -3.77
N ARG A 86 2.37 3.27 -3.02
CA ARG A 86 0.97 3.47 -3.41
C ARG A 86 0.83 4.59 -4.43
N PHE A 87 1.69 5.60 -4.38
CA PHE A 87 1.59 6.73 -5.31
C PHE A 87 1.76 6.30 -6.78
N GLY A 88 2.64 5.33 -7.05
CA GLY A 88 2.76 4.71 -8.38
C GLY A 88 1.47 4.05 -8.86
N LEU A 89 0.72 3.40 -7.97
CA LEU A 89 -0.59 2.81 -8.31
C LEU A 89 -1.60 3.90 -8.68
N ILE A 90 -1.65 4.96 -7.89
CA ILE A 90 -2.58 6.09 -8.06
C ILE A 90 -2.34 6.79 -9.39
N VAL A 91 -1.09 7.15 -9.70
CA VAL A 91 -0.75 7.85 -10.94
C VAL A 91 -1.09 7.00 -12.17
N LEU A 92 -0.82 5.70 -12.14
CA LEU A 92 -1.26 4.80 -13.19
C LEU A 92 -2.79 4.75 -13.30
N ALA A 93 -3.52 4.80 -12.19
CA ALA A 93 -4.98 4.72 -12.19
C ALA A 93 -5.58 6.00 -12.75
N GLU A 94 -4.96 7.15 -12.47
CA GLU A 94 -5.32 8.44 -13.06
C GLU A 94 -5.09 8.46 -14.58
N ILE A 95 -3.98 7.90 -15.07
CA ILE A 95 -3.72 7.76 -16.51
C ILE A 95 -4.78 6.86 -17.15
N GLY A 96 -5.06 5.70 -16.53
CA GLY A 96 -6.09 4.78 -17.01
C GLY A 96 -7.48 5.40 -17.02
N ALA A 97 -7.88 6.07 -15.94
CA ALA A 97 -9.16 6.78 -15.84
C ALA A 97 -9.27 7.92 -16.87
N ARG A 98 -8.19 8.68 -17.10
CA ARG A 98 -8.15 9.73 -18.13
C ARG A 98 -8.29 9.16 -19.54
N ALA A 99 -7.66 8.02 -19.81
CA ALA A 99 -7.82 7.32 -21.09
C ALA A 99 -9.27 6.86 -21.34
N LEU A 100 -9.98 6.49 -20.28
CA LEU A 100 -11.40 6.08 -20.33
C LEU A 100 -12.39 7.26 -20.39
N SER A 101 -11.92 8.49 -20.27
CA SER A 101 -12.80 9.65 -20.33
C SER A 101 -13.51 9.76 -21.70
N PRO A 102 -14.71 10.37 -21.77
CA PRO A 102 -15.46 10.51 -23.03
C PRO A 102 -14.68 11.21 -24.15
N SER A 103 -13.75 12.11 -23.78
CA SER A 103 -12.93 12.86 -24.74
C SER A 103 -11.79 12.05 -25.34
N VAL A 104 -11.27 11.04 -24.62
CA VAL A 104 -10.11 10.24 -25.07
C VAL A 104 -10.56 8.89 -25.61
N ASN A 105 -11.45 8.20 -24.89
CA ASN A 105 -12.06 6.93 -25.28
C ASN A 105 -11.02 5.86 -25.73
N ASP A 106 -9.94 5.71 -24.97
CA ASP A 106 -8.87 4.74 -25.19
C ASP A 106 -8.87 3.64 -24.10
N PRO A 107 -9.71 2.59 -24.26
CA PRO A 107 -9.71 1.45 -23.35
C PRO A 107 -8.40 0.64 -23.39
N GLY A 108 -7.61 0.73 -24.47
CA GLY A 108 -6.36 -0.01 -24.63
C GLY A 108 -5.32 0.38 -23.59
N THR A 109 -5.17 1.68 -23.31
CA THR A 109 -4.30 2.18 -22.25
C THR A 109 -4.71 1.66 -20.87
N ALA A 110 -6.00 1.70 -20.53
CA ALA A 110 -6.50 1.18 -19.27
C ALA A 110 -6.26 -0.34 -19.12
N ILE A 111 -6.49 -1.11 -20.19
CA ILE A 111 -6.22 -2.55 -20.25
C ILE A 111 -4.73 -2.85 -20.01
N SER A 112 -3.83 -2.07 -20.60
CA SER A 112 -2.39 -2.21 -20.38
C SER A 112 -2.00 -1.98 -18.91
N ILE A 113 -2.58 -0.95 -18.29
CA ILE A 113 -2.38 -0.62 -16.87
C ILE A 113 -2.91 -1.72 -15.95
N ILE A 114 -4.10 -2.27 -16.23
CA ILE A 114 -4.65 -3.43 -15.50
C ILE A 114 -3.67 -4.62 -15.56
N GLY A 115 -3.06 -4.86 -16.73
CA GLY A 115 -2.01 -5.86 -16.89
C GLY A 115 -0.78 -5.59 -16.01
N SER A 116 -0.35 -4.32 -15.92
CA SER A 116 0.76 -3.89 -15.04
C SER A 116 0.45 -4.13 -13.56
N TYR A 117 -0.75 -3.78 -13.09
CA TYR A 117 -1.16 -4.09 -11.71
C TYR A 117 -1.18 -5.58 -11.42
N THR A 118 -1.69 -6.37 -12.37
CA THR A 118 -1.74 -7.83 -12.23
C THR A 118 -0.33 -8.41 -12.01
N ARG A 119 0.65 -7.98 -12.82
CA ARG A 119 2.04 -8.41 -12.67
C ARG A 119 2.66 -7.96 -11.35
N LEU A 120 2.44 -6.69 -10.97
CA LEU A 120 3.00 -6.11 -9.75
C LEU A 120 2.47 -6.82 -8.49
N LEU A 121 1.15 -7.00 -8.38
CA LEU A 121 0.53 -7.66 -7.23
C LEU A 121 0.84 -9.16 -7.17
N THR A 122 1.05 -9.80 -8.33
CA THR A 122 1.55 -11.18 -8.38
C THR A 122 2.98 -11.28 -7.83
N TYR A 123 3.86 -10.35 -8.22
CA TYR A 123 5.23 -10.29 -7.70
C TYR A 123 5.24 -10.01 -6.19
N TRP A 124 4.40 -9.08 -5.74
CA TRP A 124 4.21 -8.75 -4.32
C TRP A 124 3.83 -9.98 -3.50
N SER A 125 2.73 -10.64 -3.89
CA SER A 125 2.20 -11.83 -3.21
C SER A 125 3.24 -12.95 -3.11
N ARG A 126 4.01 -13.22 -4.18
CA ARG A 126 5.03 -14.28 -4.18
C ARG A 126 6.20 -13.95 -3.25
N LYS A 127 6.62 -12.69 -3.21
CA LYS A 127 7.72 -12.24 -2.35
C LYS A 127 7.35 -12.34 -0.87
N GLU A 128 6.14 -11.93 -0.50
CA GLU A 128 5.65 -12.05 0.88
C GLU A 128 5.56 -13.52 1.32
N ASN A 129 5.03 -14.41 0.47
CA ASN A 129 4.98 -15.84 0.77
C ASN A 129 6.37 -16.47 0.94
N ASN A 130 7.35 -16.07 0.13
CA ASN A 130 8.73 -16.55 0.28
C ASN A 130 9.36 -16.06 1.60
N ASN A 131 9.06 -14.84 2.05
CA ASN A 131 9.54 -14.33 3.34
C ASN A 131 8.91 -15.09 4.52
N VAL A 132 7.62 -15.46 4.43
CA VAL A 132 6.95 -16.28 5.45
C VAL A 132 7.57 -17.67 5.52
N ASN A 133 7.75 -18.34 4.37
CA ASN A 133 8.31 -19.69 4.30
C ASN A 133 9.81 -19.78 4.69
N HIS A 134 10.56 -18.69 4.61
CA HIS A 134 11.97 -18.64 5.05
C HIS A 134 12.13 -18.41 6.56
N SER A 135 11.06 -18.08 7.29
CA SER A 135 11.11 -17.99 8.76
C SER A 135 11.21 -19.36 9.45
N GLU A 136 10.93 -20.46 8.73
CA GLU A 136 10.97 -21.83 9.24
C GLU A 136 12.21 -22.65 8.82
N LYS A 137 13.02 -22.17 7.86
CA LYS A 137 14.26 -22.87 7.44
C LYS A 137 15.48 -21.96 7.57
N LYS A 138 16.21 -22.17 8.67
CA LYS A 138 17.59 -21.69 8.86
C LYS A 138 18.52 -22.36 7.85
N ASP A 139 18.53 -21.89 6.60
CA ASP A 139 19.62 -22.20 5.68
C ASP A 139 20.30 -20.92 5.21
N SER A 140 21.56 -20.85 5.61
CA SER A 140 22.50 -19.75 5.48
C SER A 140 22.97 -19.60 4.03
N GLN A 141 22.27 -18.82 3.18
CA GLN A 141 22.88 -18.31 1.93
C GLN A 141 22.21 -17.13 1.21
N HIS A 142 21.24 -16.43 1.81
CA HIS A 142 20.74 -15.14 1.30
C HIS A 142 20.81 -14.05 2.39
N SER A 143 22.02 -13.54 2.62
CA SER A 143 22.42 -12.79 3.81
C SER A 143 22.08 -11.29 3.84
N ASP A 144 21.51 -10.69 2.80
CA ASP A 144 21.44 -9.22 2.73
C ASP A 144 20.08 -8.60 3.06
N LYS A 145 18.96 -9.31 2.84
CA LYS A 145 17.61 -8.79 3.12
C LYS A 145 17.08 -9.13 4.52
N ASN A 146 17.31 -10.35 5.02
CA ASN A 146 16.97 -10.67 6.41
C ASN A 146 17.78 -9.84 7.42
N LYS A 147 18.99 -9.41 7.03
CA LYS A 147 19.82 -8.47 7.80
C LYS A 147 19.19 -7.07 7.96
N GLN A 148 18.26 -6.67 7.08
CA GLN A 148 17.55 -5.38 7.21
C GLN A 148 16.39 -5.44 8.19
N LEU A 149 15.63 -6.54 8.25
CA LEU A 149 14.60 -6.73 9.30
C LEU A 149 15.22 -6.82 10.69
N GLU A 150 16.44 -7.36 10.79
CA GLU A 150 17.23 -7.37 12.04
C GLU A 150 17.86 -6.01 12.39
N LYS A 151 17.84 -5.02 11.48
CA LYS A 151 18.61 -3.77 11.62
C LYS A 151 17.96 -2.73 12.53
N TYR A 152 16.62 -2.72 12.63
CA TYR A 152 15.89 -1.65 13.33
C TYR A 152 14.94 -2.18 14.42
N THR A 153 15.47 -2.98 15.34
CA THR A 153 14.69 -3.68 16.39
C THR A 153 13.88 -2.78 17.33
N ASN A 154 14.31 -1.53 17.51
CA ASN A 154 13.64 -0.55 18.38
C ASN A 154 12.61 0.33 17.66
N VAL A 155 12.32 0.08 16.38
CA VAL A 155 11.37 0.86 15.59
C VAL A 155 10.34 -0.06 14.94
N THR A 156 9.06 0.28 15.06
CA THR A 156 7.98 -0.38 14.31
C THR A 156 7.30 0.61 13.40
N VAL A 157 6.80 0.15 12.26
CA VAL A 157 6.07 0.95 11.26
C VAL A 157 4.78 0.22 10.88
N PRO A 158 3.71 0.92 10.47
CA PRO A 158 2.50 0.26 10.00
C PRO A 158 2.80 -0.58 8.76
N LYS A 159 2.08 -1.69 8.59
CA LYS A 159 2.09 -2.41 7.30
C LYS A 159 1.32 -1.61 6.27
N LEU A 160 1.68 -1.78 4.99
CA LEU A 160 0.85 -1.30 3.89
C LEU A 160 -0.49 -2.04 3.91
N ASN A 161 -1.57 -1.29 3.73
CA ASN A 161 -2.91 -1.84 3.66
C ASN A 161 -3.21 -2.30 2.21
N THR A 162 -3.29 -3.61 2.02
CA THR A 162 -3.59 -4.21 0.71
C THR A 162 -4.95 -3.76 0.17
N ALA A 163 -5.95 -3.53 1.02
CA ALA A 163 -7.25 -3.04 0.58
C ALA A 163 -7.15 -1.64 -0.05
N ASP A 164 -6.34 -0.76 0.55
CA ASP A 164 -6.09 0.56 0.01
C ASP A 164 -5.33 0.49 -1.31
N MET A 165 -4.35 -0.41 -1.44
CA MET A 165 -3.65 -0.63 -2.71
C MET A 165 -4.60 -1.06 -3.84
N PHE A 166 -5.54 -1.96 -3.55
CA PHE A 166 -6.55 -2.39 -4.53
C PHE A 166 -7.53 -1.27 -4.87
N ASN A 167 -7.94 -0.49 -3.87
CA ASN A 167 -8.81 0.67 -4.08
C ASN A 167 -8.13 1.71 -4.98
N ASP A 168 -6.89 2.07 -4.67
CA ASP A 168 -6.07 3.01 -5.42
C ASP A 168 -5.85 2.55 -6.87
N ALA A 169 -5.56 1.26 -7.08
CA ALA A 169 -5.24 0.71 -8.40
C ALA A 169 -6.48 0.48 -9.29
N PHE A 170 -7.49 -0.22 -8.79
CA PHE A 170 -8.56 -0.73 -9.66
C PHE A 170 -9.84 0.11 -9.62
N THR A 171 -10.14 0.81 -8.53
CA THR A 171 -11.44 1.49 -8.39
C THR A 171 -11.67 2.60 -9.41
N PRO A 172 -10.70 3.47 -9.73
CA PRO A 172 -10.89 4.50 -10.75
C PRO A 172 -11.20 3.90 -12.12
N ILE A 173 -10.42 2.89 -12.54
CA ILE A 173 -10.60 2.20 -13.82
C ILE A 173 -11.93 1.45 -13.86
N ALA A 174 -12.29 0.74 -12.78
CA ALA A 174 -13.57 0.02 -12.69
C ALA A 174 -14.79 0.95 -12.62
N ARG A 175 -14.62 2.19 -12.14
CA ARG A 175 -15.68 3.22 -12.16
C ARG A 175 -15.89 3.75 -13.57
N ASP A 176 -14.80 4.18 -14.19
CA ASP A 176 -14.85 5.01 -15.39
C ASP A 176 -14.99 4.14 -16.66
N GLY A 177 -14.53 2.88 -16.61
CA GLY A 177 -14.71 1.89 -17.68
C GLY A 177 -15.91 0.96 -17.49
N ALA A 178 -16.84 1.26 -16.58
CA ALA A 178 -17.95 0.35 -16.24
C ALA A 178 -18.91 0.09 -17.42
N ASN A 179 -19.05 1.03 -18.35
CA ASN A 179 -19.85 0.87 -19.57
C ASN A 179 -19.06 0.28 -20.75
N MET A 180 -17.78 -0.05 -20.55
CA MET A 180 -16.91 -0.63 -21.57
C MET A 180 -16.68 -2.10 -21.24
N ILE A 181 -17.23 -2.98 -22.09
CA ILE A 181 -17.23 -4.42 -21.85
C ILE A 181 -15.81 -4.99 -21.85
N GLU A 182 -14.95 -4.55 -22.75
CA GLU A 182 -13.56 -4.98 -22.89
C GLU A 182 -12.72 -4.66 -21.64
N VAL A 183 -12.96 -3.50 -21.01
CA VAL A 183 -12.30 -3.09 -19.76
C VAL A 183 -12.81 -3.93 -18.60
N SER A 184 -14.12 -4.10 -18.51
CA SER A 184 -14.78 -4.88 -17.45
C SER A 184 -14.34 -6.35 -17.47
N VAL A 185 -14.28 -6.96 -18.66
CA VAL A 185 -13.78 -8.33 -18.85
C VAL A 185 -12.31 -8.44 -18.47
N GLN A 186 -11.47 -7.48 -18.86
CA GLN A 186 -10.07 -7.51 -18.51
C GLN A 186 -9.85 -7.38 -17.00
N LEU A 187 -10.60 -6.49 -16.32
CA LEU A 187 -10.58 -6.38 -14.86
C LEU A 187 -10.94 -7.72 -14.20
N LEU A 188 -12.04 -8.36 -14.62
CA LEU A 188 -12.47 -9.62 -14.02
C LEU A 188 -11.45 -10.74 -14.22
N LYS A 189 -10.83 -10.86 -15.40
CA LYS A 189 -9.75 -11.84 -15.66
C LYS A 189 -8.53 -11.59 -14.77
N SER A 190 -8.12 -10.33 -14.66
CA SER A 190 -7.01 -9.94 -13.80
C SER A 190 -7.29 -10.23 -12.33
N LEU A 191 -8.50 -9.91 -11.85
CA LEU A 191 -8.91 -10.15 -10.47
C LEU A 191 -9.08 -11.65 -10.16
N GLU A 192 -9.53 -12.45 -11.13
CA GLU A 192 -9.56 -13.91 -11.01
C GLU A 192 -8.14 -14.50 -10.85
N ALA A 193 -7.19 -14.00 -11.62
CA ALA A 193 -5.79 -14.43 -11.50
C ALA A 193 -5.23 -14.06 -10.11
N LEU A 194 -5.50 -12.85 -9.63
CA LEU A 194 -5.07 -12.38 -8.32
C LEU A 194 -5.77 -13.12 -7.17
N SER A 195 -7.04 -13.51 -7.31
CA SER A 195 -7.77 -14.25 -6.27
C SER A 195 -7.20 -15.65 -6.03
N LYS A 196 -6.46 -16.21 -6.99
CA LYS A 196 -5.85 -17.55 -6.91
C LYS A 196 -4.45 -17.53 -6.30
N LEU A 197 -3.94 -16.36 -5.92
CA LEU A 197 -2.63 -16.24 -5.31
C LEU A 197 -2.63 -16.70 -3.85
N PRO A 198 -1.49 -17.21 -3.33
CA PRO A 198 -1.41 -17.74 -1.97
C PRO A 198 -1.46 -16.69 -0.86
N ASP A 199 -1.27 -15.41 -1.19
CA ASP A 199 -1.41 -14.30 -0.24
C ASP A 199 -2.90 -14.01 0.01
N GLU A 200 -3.36 -14.27 1.24
CA GLU A 200 -4.77 -14.12 1.62
C GLU A 200 -5.25 -12.67 1.50
N ASP A 201 -4.44 -11.69 1.89
CA ASP A 201 -4.81 -10.28 1.79
C ASP A 201 -5.02 -9.88 0.32
N VAL A 202 -4.15 -10.34 -0.58
CA VAL A 202 -4.29 -10.10 -2.02
C VAL A 202 -5.51 -10.85 -2.57
N SER A 203 -5.71 -12.11 -2.18
CA SER A 203 -6.81 -12.94 -2.66
C SER A 203 -8.18 -12.35 -2.28
N VAL A 204 -8.37 -12.00 -1.00
CA VAL A 204 -9.62 -11.44 -0.47
C VAL A 204 -9.92 -10.10 -1.13
N ASN A 205 -8.93 -9.22 -1.27
CA ASN A 205 -9.13 -7.92 -1.92
C ASN A 205 -9.42 -8.05 -3.42
N ALA A 206 -8.86 -9.03 -4.11
CA ALA A 206 -9.20 -9.33 -5.50
C ALA A 206 -10.66 -9.78 -5.65
N ILE A 207 -11.15 -10.63 -4.76
CA ILE A 207 -12.55 -11.09 -4.72
C ILE A 207 -13.50 -9.91 -4.47
N ASN A 208 -13.22 -9.07 -3.48
CA ASN A 208 -14.05 -7.92 -3.15
C ASN A 208 -14.09 -6.88 -4.27
N THR A 209 -12.95 -6.66 -4.92
CA THR A 209 -12.85 -5.78 -6.09
C THR A 209 -13.62 -6.38 -7.26
N ALA A 210 -13.54 -7.70 -7.53
CA ALA A 210 -14.28 -8.36 -8.60
C ALA A 210 -15.80 -8.23 -8.43
N LYS A 211 -16.30 -8.43 -7.20
CA LYS A 211 -17.72 -8.19 -6.85
C LYS A 211 -18.14 -6.76 -7.17
N SER A 212 -17.32 -5.78 -6.80
CA SER A 212 -17.61 -4.36 -7.00
C SER A 212 -17.56 -3.97 -8.47
N THR A 213 -16.57 -4.44 -9.23
CA THR A 213 -16.45 -4.27 -10.68
C THR A 213 -17.66 -4.84 -11.40
N TYR A 214 -18.02 -6.10 -11.12
CA TYR A 214 -19.17 -6.74 -11.73
C TYR A 214 -20.47 -5.94 -11.49
N LYS A 215 -20.72 -5.52 -10.23
CA LYS A 215 -21.89 -4.69 -9.89
C LYS A 215 -21.90 -3.33 -10.58
N ARG A 216 -20.74 -2.71 -10.79
CA ARG A 216 -20.63 -1.43 -11.50
C ARG A 216 -20.94 -1.61 -12.98
N SER A 217 -20.35 -2.61 -13.62
CA SER A 217 -20.54 -2.88 -15.05
C SER A 217 -21.97 -3.32 -15.36
N LEU A 218 -22.56 -4.20 -14.55
CA LEU A 218 -23.95 -4.64 -14.71
C LEU A 218 -24.95 -3.47 -14.64
N LYS A 219 -24.65 -2.43 -13.85
CA LYS A 219 -25.49 -1.22 -13.76
C LYS A 219 -25.33 -0.27 -14.96
N LYS A 220 -24.27 -0.41 -15.76
CA LYS A 220 -23.89 0.55 -16.80
C LYS A 220 -24.00 -0.01 -18.21
N LEU A 221 -23.85 -1.32 -18.39
CA LEU A 221 -24.12 -2.01 -19.64
C LEU A 221 -25.63 -2.09 -19.88
N SER A 222 -26.04 -1.86 -21.13
CA SER A 222 -27.44 -1.94 -21.55
C SER A 222 -27.68 -2.95 -22.67
N PHE A 223 -26.62 -3.37 -23.35
CA PHE A 223 -26.69 -4.36 -24.42
C PHE A 223 -26.61 -5.78 -23.85
N GLU A 224 -27.55 -6.64 -24.24
CA GLU A 224 -27.74 -7.98 -23.65
C GLU A 224 -26.54 -8.89 -23.85
N ASP A 225 -25.91 -8.89 -25.04
CA ASP A 225 -24.73 -9.73 -25.31
C ASP A 225 -23.50 -9.29 -24.50
N ASP A 226 -23.37 -7.99 -24.20
CA ASP A 226 -22.31 -7.49 -23.33
C ASP A 226 -22.53 -7.94 -21.88
N ILE A 227 -23.78 -7.91 -21.41
CA ILE A 227 -24.14 -8.42 -20.08
C ILE A 227 -23.85 -9.93 -20.01
N ALA A 228 -24.26 -10.71 -21.02
CA ALA A 228 -23.94 -12.13 -21.08
C ALA A 228 -22.42 -12.39 -21.11
N THR A 229 -21.66 -11.55 -21.82
CA THR A 229 -20.19 -11.61 -21.85
C THR A 229 -19.58 -11.28 -20.48
N LEU A 230 -20.11 -10.29 -19.78
CA LEU A 230 -19.69 -9.94 -18.43
C LEU A 230 -19.95 -11.10 -17.46
N GLU A 231 -21.17 -11.66 -17.48
CA GLU A 231 -21.58 -12.80 -16.66
C GLU A 231 -20.70 -14.02 -16.92
N LYS A 232 -20.32 -14.29 -18.16
CA LYS A 232 -19.41 -15.39 -18.51
C LYS A 232 -18.05 -15.27 -17.81
N HIS A 233 -17.54 -14.06 -17.63
CA HIS A 233 -16.23 -13.81 -17.02
C HIS A 233 -16.28 -13.54 -15.52
N TYR A 234 -17.47 -13.47 -14.92
CA TYR A 234 -17.61 -13.36 -13.47
C TYR A 234 -17.43 -14.74 -12.82
N PHE A 235 -16.31 -14.92 -12.11
CA PHE A 235 -15.84 -16.21 -11.57
C PHE A 235 -16.36 -16.57 -10.18
N LEU A 236 -17.18 -15.70 -9.57
CA LEU A 236 -17.70 -15.85 -8.19
C LEU A 236 -19.17 -16.31 -8.17
N LYS A 237 -19.51 -17.24 -9.06
CA LYS A 237 -20.86 -17.81 -9.18
C LYS A 237 -21.12 -18.87 -8.12
#